data_AF-A0A3M1Y4Q6-F1
#
_entry.id   AF-A0A3M1Y4Q6-F1
#
_cell.length_a   1.000
_cell.length_b   1.000
_cell.length_c   1.000
_cell.angle_alpha   90.00
_cell.angle_beta   90.00
_cell.angle_gamma   90.00
#
_symmetry.space_group_name_H-M   'P 1'
#
loop_
_entity.id
_entity.type
_entity.pdbx_description
1 polymer ?
#
loop_
_entity_poly.entity_id
_entity_poly.type
_entity_poly.pdbx_seq_one_letter_code
_entity_poly.pdbx_strand_id
1 'polypeptide(L)'
;FDGFLQIGSPHLLVTGLVLFGAVFYLFLRRLFVPSVRYISLPADYFPLFLIMAIAGTGMLMRYFWKVDIIKVKELTMGLATLHPHVPDGIGVIFYIHIFLVSTLFAYFPFSKMVHLGGVFLSPTRNLANNSRMVHHPNPWNYPVKVHTYEEYEEEFRDKMIAAGIPVEKQPESKEEEQPTEESEGKE
;
A
#
# COMPACT_ATOMS: atom_id res chain seq x y z
N PHE A 1 -16.88 -4.78 -25.93
CA PHE A 1 -16.60 -6.10 -25.35
C PHE A 1 -17.66 -6.58 -24.35
N ASP A 2 -18.28 -5.73 -23.53
CA ASP A 2 -19.21 -6.18 -22.47
C ASP A 2 -20.63 -6.60 -22.92
N GLY A 3 -21.13 -6.09 -24.06
CA GLY A 3 -22.43 -6.46 -24.63
C GLY A 3 -22.42 -7.63 -25.62
N PHE A 4 -21.30 -8.36 -25.72
CA PHE A 4 -21.11 -9.41 -26.73
C PHE A 4 -22.14 -10.54 -26.60
N LEU A 5 -22.57 -10.85 -25.38
CA LEU A 5 -23.48 -11.96 -25.15
C LEU A 5 -24.92 -11.70 -25.59
N GLN A 6 -25.32 -10.47 -25.94
CA GLN A 6 -26.68 -10.09 -26.40
C GLN A 6 -27.86 -10.77 -25.64
N ILE A 7 -27.66 -11.18 -24.39
CA ILE A 7 -28.70 -11.84 -23.59
C ILE A 7 -29.65 -10.75 -23.07
N GLY A 8 -30.92 -10.88 -23.41
CA GLY A 8 -32.01 -10.02 -22.94
C GLY A 8 -32.10 -8.65 -23.64
N SER A 9 -33.27 -8.03 -23.50
CA SER A 9 -33.54 -6.64 -23.86
C SER A 9 -33.96 -5.90 -22.59
N PRO A 10 -33.16 -4.97 -22.03
CA PRO A 10 -31.85 -4.47 -22.48
C PRO A 10 -30.69 -5.47 -22.25
N HIS A 11 -29.63 -5.33 -23.03
CA HIS A 11 -28.45 -6.21 -22.94
C HIS A 11 -27.87 -6.24 -21.52
N LEU A 12 -27.70 -7.47 -21.02
CA LEU A 12 -27.00 -7.75 -19.78
C LEU A 12 -25.53 -7.37 -19.91
N LEU A 13 -25.09 -6.47 -19.04
CA LEU A 13 -23.67 -6.13 -18.86
C LEU A 13 -23.03 -7.07 -17.86
N VAL A 14 -22.07 -7.87 -18.34
CA VAL A 14 -21.32 -8.82 -17.52
C VAL A 14 -20.49 -8.08 -16.48
N THR A 15 -19.93 -6.92 -16.83
CA THR A 15 -19.16 -6.10 -15.88
C THR A 15 -19.96 -5.71 -14.65
N GLY A 16 -21.25 -5.37 -14.80
CA GLY A 16 -22.11 -5.01 -13.68
C GLY A 16 -22.35 -6.20 -12.74
N LEU A 17 -22.61 -7.37 -13.32
CA LEU A 17 -22.79 -8.61 -12.56
C LEU A 17 -21.51 -9.04 -11.84
N VAL A 18 -20.37 -8.97 -12.53
CA VAL A 18 -19.06 -9.29 -11.96
C VAL A 18 -18.71 -8.33 -10.84
N LEU A 19 -18.92 -7.03 -11.03
CA LEU A 19 -18.66 -6.02 -9.99
C LEU A 19 -19.54 -6.25 -8.77
N PHE A 20 -20.86 -6.42 -8.94
CA PHE A 20 -21.76 -6.70 -7.83
C PHE A 20 -21.40 -8.01 -7.12
N GLY A 21 -21.18 -9.08 -7.88
CA GLY A 21 -20.80 -10.39 -7.34
C GLY A 21 -19.46 -10.40 -6.62
N ALA A 22 -18.44 -9.71 -7.14
CA ALA A 22 -17.14 -9.60 -6.51
C ALA A 22 -17.21 -8.82 -5.20
N VAL A 23 -17.92 -7.69 -5.16
CA VAL A 23 -18.09 -6.89 -3.93
C VAL A 23 -18.92 -7.66 -2.90
N PHE A 24 -19.97 -8.34 -3.33
CA PHE A 24 -20.77 -9.21 -2.48
C PHE A 24 -19.93 -10.35 -1.88
N TYR A 25 -19.10 -11.02 -2.69
CA TYR A 25 -18.16 -12.02 -2.21
C TYR A 25 -17.16 -11.44 -1.19
N LEU A 26 -16.57 -10.27 -1.45
CA LEU A 26 -15.65 -9.63 -0.52
C LEU A 26 -16.32 -9.26 0.82
N PHE A 27 -17.59 -8.84 0.76
CA PHE A 27 -18.40 -8.59 1.95
C PHE A 27 -18.65 -9.88 2.75
N LEU A 28 -19.08 -10.96 2.10
CA LEU A 28 -19.27 -12.25 2.77
C LEU A 28 -17.96 -12.80 3.35
N ARG A 29 -16.86 -12.71 2.61
CA ARG A 29 -15.52 -13.07 3.09
C ARG A 29 -15.17 -12.34 4.39
N ARG A 30 -15.53 -11.06 4.50
CA ARG A 30 -15.28 -10.26 5.70
C ARG A 30 -16.14 -10.68 6.89
N LEU A 31 -17.36 -11.17 6.66
CA LEU A 31 -18.26 -11.63 7.72
C LEU A 31 -17.96 -13.04 8.22
N PHE A 32 -17.60 -13.96 7.32
CA PHE A 32 -17.46 -15.38 7.64
C PHE A 32 -16.04 -15.81 8.01
N VAL A 33 -15.00 -15.12 7.54
CA VAL A 33 -13.60 -15.49 7.86
C VAL A 33 -13.19 -14.83 9.18
N PRO A 34 -12.98 -15.59 10.28
CA PRO A 34 -12.74 -15.02 11.61
C PRO A 34 -11.50 -14.13 11.66
N SER A 35 -10.41 -14.53 11.00
CA SER A 35 -9.15 -13.78 10.95
C SER A 35 -9.32 -12.40 10.32
N VAL A 36 -10.17 -12.29 9.29
CA VAL A 36 -10.44 -11.01 8.61
C VAL A 36 -11.40 -10.17 9.43
N ARG A 37 -12.45 -10.79 9.99
CA ARG A 37 -13.44 -10.12 10.84
C ARG A 37 -12.80 -9.48 12.07
N TYR A 38 -11.86 -10.17 12.70
CA TYR A 38 -11.15 -9.70 13.90
C TYR A 38 -10.37 -8.39 13.66
N ILE A 39 -9.77 -8.23 12.48
CA ILE A 39 -8.96 -7.05 12.11
C ILE A 39 -9.83 -5.95 11.48
N SER A 40 -11.08 -6.25 11.11
CA SER A 40 -11.93 -5.32 10.37
C SER A 40 -12.57 -4.27 11.29
N LEU A 41 -12.41 -3.00 10.92
CA LEU A 41 -13.06 -1.86 11.58
C LEU A 41 -14.40 -1.54 10.89
N PRO A 42 -15.35 -0.84 11.56
CA PRO A 42 -16.58 -0.38 10.92
C PRO A 42 -16.34 0.42 9.62
N ALA A 43 -15.26 1.21 9.59
CA ALA A 43 -14.81 1.97 8.42
C ALA A 43 -14.46 1.08 7.21
N ASP A 44 -14.23 -0.22 7.40
CA ASP A 44 -13.95 -1.16 6.31
C ASP A 44 -15.21 -1.73 5.65
N TYR A 45 -16.32 -1.76 6.40
CA TYR A 45 -17.61 -2.28 5.90
C TYR A 45 -18.37 -1.20 5.12
N PHE A 46 -18.23 0.06 5.51
CA PHE A 46 -18.96 1.16 4.90
C PHE A 46 -18.68 1.32 3.39
N PRO A 47 -17.42 1.37 2.91
CA PRO A 47 -17.15 1.44 1.47
C PRO A 47 -17.66 0.23 0.69
N LEU A 48 -17.52 -0.98 1.26
CA LEU A 48 -18.01 -2.21 0.61
C LEU A 48 -19.54 -2.17 0.45
N PHE A 49 -20.26 -1.75 1.48
CA PHE A 49 -21.70 -1.56 1.42
C PHE A 49 -22.08 -0.50 0.39
N LEU A 50 -21.35 0.62 0.38
CA LEU A 50 -21.65 1.75 -0.49
C LEU A 50 -21.45 1.41 -1.97
N ILE A 51 -20.35 0.75 -2.33
CA ILE A 51 -20.11 0.27 -3.71
C ILE A 51 -21.16 -0.76 -4.11
N MET A 52 -21.52 -1.68 -3.21
CA MET A 52 -22.56 -2.69 -3.45
C MET A 52 -23.93 -2.03 -3.71
N ALA A 53 -24.29 -1.03 -2.92
CA ALA A 53 -25.54 -0.28 -3.07
C ALA A 53 -25.56 0.53 -4.38
N ILE A 54 -24.45 1.17 -4.76
CA ILE A 54 -24.32 1.88 -6.05
C ILE A 54 -24.47 0.90 -7.21
N ALA A 55 -23.78 -0.23 -7.17
CA ALA A 55 -23.88 -1.27 -8.19
C ALA A 55 -25.31 -1.83 -8.30
N GLY A 56 -25.92 -2.15 -7.17
CA GLY A 56 -27.29 -2.65 -7.09
C GLY A 56 -28.30 -1.65 -7.64
N THR A 57 -28.28 -0.40 -7.18
CA THR A 57 -29.17 0.66 -7.67
C THR A 57 -28.96 0.95 -9.15
N GLY A 58 -27.72 0.93 -9.65
CA GLY A 58 -27.40 1.07 -11.08
C GLY A 58 -27.97 -0.06 -11.93
N MET A 59 -27.84 -1.31 -11.49
CA MET A 59 -28.45 -2.47 -12.15
C MET A 59 -29.97 -2.39 -12.13
N LEU A 60 -30.55 -1.99 -10.99
CA LEU A 60 -31.99 -1.83 -10.82
C LEU A 60 -32.59 -0.80 -11.77
N MET A 61 -31.93 0.36 -11.95
CA MET A 61 -32.35 1.38 -12.92
C MET A 61 -32.31 0.89 -14.38
N ARG A 62 -31.38 -0.01 -14.69
CA ARG A 62 -31.21 -0.54 -16.04
C ARG A 62 -32.23 -1.62 -16.38
N TYR A 63 -32.47 -2.55 -15.47
CA TYR A 63 -33.25 -3.77 -15.77
C TYR A 63 -34.69 -3.71 -15.27
N PHE A 64 -34.98 -3.00 -14.18
CA PHE A 64 -36.29 -3.02 -13.53
C PHE A 64 -36.99 -1.65 -13.60
N TRP A 65 -36.34 -0.60 -13.09
CA TRP A 65 -36.91 0.74 -13.02
C TRP A 65 -36.26 1.67 -14.04
N LYS A 66 -36.70 1.55 -15.29
CA LYS A 66 -36.20 2.38 -16.39
C LYS A 66 -36.38 3.87 -16.07
N VAL A 67 -35.28 4.60 -16.12
CA VAL A 67 -35.24 6.05 -15.93
C VAL A 67 -35.08 6.73 -17.29
N ASP A 68 -35.66 7.92 -17.46
CA ASP A 68 -35.46 8.73 -18.66
C ASP A 68 -34.00 9.21 -18.76
N ILE A 69 -33.26 8.62 -19.70
CA ILE A 69 -31.84 8.90 -19.92
C ILE A 69 -31.62 10.32 -20.45
N ILE A 70 -32.59 10.89 -21.18
CA ILE A 70 -32.48 12.26 -21.73
C ILE A 70 -32.46 13.25 -20.58
N LYS A 71 -33.36 13.08 -19.61
CA LYS A 71 -33.47 13.92 -18.41
C LYS A 71 -32.27 13.75 -17.50
N VAL A 72 -31.80 12.51 -17.30
CA VAL A 72 -30.55 12.25 -16.55
C VAL A 72 -29.36 12.97 -17.21
N LYS A 73 -29.23 12.89 -18.54
CA LYS A 73 -28.18 13.58 -19.28
C LYS A 73 -28.26 15.10 -19.08
N GLU A 74 -29.44 15.68 -19.23
CA GLU A 74 -29.69 17.11 -19.04
C GLU A 74 -29.21 17.58 -17.67
N LEU A 75 -29.58 16.86 -16.61
CA LEU A 75 -29.11 17.13 -15.24
C LEU A 75 -27.59 17.01 -15.13
N THR A 76 -26.99 15.92 -15.61
CA THR A 76 -25.53 15.72 -15.51
C THR A 76 -24.74 16.78 -16.27
N MET A 77 -25.25 17.25 -17.42
CA MET A 77 -24.65 18.34 -18.18
C MET A 77 -24.78 19.67 -17.43
N GLY A 78 -25.94 19.95 -16.82
CA GLY A 78 -26.12 21.14 -15.98
C GLY A 78 -25.17 21.17 -14.78
N LEU A 79 -24.92 20.03 -14.14
CA LEU A 79 -23.91 19.93 -13.08
C LEU A 79 -22.49 20.17 -13.62
N ALA A 80 -22.15 19.60 -14.78
CA ALA A 80 -20.81 19.73 -15.37
C ALA A 80 -20.52 21.17 -15.84
N THR A 81 -21.53 21.89 -16.34
CA THR A 81 -21.41 23.29 -16.76
C THR A 81 -21.64 24.29 -15.64
N LEU A 82 -21.86 23.82 -14.40
CA LEU A 82 -22.18 24.65 -13.23
C LEU A 82 -23.47 25.49 -13.40
N HIS A 83 -24.40 25.03 -14.25
CA HIS A 83 -25.74 25.58 -14.43
C HIS A 83 -26.77 24.52 -14.03
N PRO A 84 -27.02 24.33 -12.72
CA PRO A 84 -27.90 23.26 -12.25
C PRO A 84 -29.35 23.52 -12.68
N HIS A 85 -29.86 22.64 -13.52
CA HIS A 85 -31.27 22.54 -13.89
C HIS A 85 -31.75 21.15 -13.54
N VAL A 86 -32.84 21.04 -12.78
CA VAL A 86 -33.44 19.74 -12.40
C VAL A 86 -34.64 19.49 -13.30
N PRO A 87 -34.56 18.56 -14.25
CA PRO A 87 -35.68 18.24 -15.12
C PRO A 87 -36.75 17.46 -14.36
N ASP A 88 -38.02 17.76 -14.63
CA ASP A 88 -39.15 17.00 -14.08
C ASP A 88 -39.23 15.59 -14.69
N GLY A 89 -39.74 14.64 -13.90
CA GLY A 89 -40.03 13.27 -14.35
C GLY A 89 -38.90 12.25 -14.14
N ILE A 90 -37.82 12.61 -13.45
CA ILE A 90 -36.77 11.65 -13.09
C ILE A 90 -37.25 10.73 -11.96
N GLY A 91 -37.18 9.42 -12.15
CA GLY A 91 -37.59 8.44 -11.15
C GLY A 91 -36.77 8.52 -9.85
N VAL A 92 -37.42 8.30 -8.70
CA VAL A 92 -36.82 8.40 -7.35
C VAL A 92 -35.54 7.58 -7.19
N ILE A 93 -35.48 6.42 -7.84
CA ILE A 93 -34.31 5.52 -7.77
C ILE A 93 -33.02 6.18 -8.30
N PHE A 94 -33.12 7.11 -9.25
CA PHE A 94 -31.97 7.85 -9.73
C PHE A 94 -31.43 8.81 -8.67
N TYR A 95 -32.30 9.49 -7.93
CA TYR A 95 -31.90 10.37 -6.84
C TYR A 95 -31.22 9.59 -5.70
N ILE A 96 -31.71 8.38 -5.42
CA ILE A 96 -31.04 7.47 -4.47
C ILE A 96 -29.65 7.10 -4.99
N HIS A 97 -29.51 6.75 -6.27
CA HIS A 97 -28.23 6.38 -6.86
C HIS A 97 -27.22 7.53 -6.83
N ILE A 98 -27.59 8.72 -7.29
CA ILE A 98 -26.68 9.87 -7.30
C ILE A 98 -26.30 10.28 -5.87
N PHE A 99 -27.22 10.19 -4.91
CA PHE A 99 -26.92 10.43 -3.50
C PHE A 99 -25.86 9.45 -2.96
N LEU A 100 -25.98 8.16 -3.27
CA LEU A 100 -24.98 7.16 -2.90
C LEU A 100 -23.62 7.46 -3.54
N VAL A 101 -23.59 7.84 -4.83
CA VAL A 101 -22.36 8.23 -5.53
C VAL A 101 -21.75 9.48 -4.91
N SER A 102 -22.52 10.52 -4.64
CA SER A 102 -22.04 11.74 -3.98
C SER A 102 -21.49 11.44 -2.57
N THR A 103 -22.13 10.53 -1.84
CA THR A 103 -21.65 10.06 -0.53
C THR A 103 -20.31 9.31 -0.68
N LEU A 104 -20.14 8.51 -1.73
CA LEU A 104 -18.86 7.86 -2.03
C LEU A 104 -17.76 8.89 -2.24
N PHE A 105 -18.02 9.91 -3.06
CA PHE A 105 -17.06 10.97 -3.37
C PHE A 105 -16.69 11.77 -2.12
N ALA A 106 -17.66 12.13 -1.28
CA ALA A 106 -17.41 12.84 -0.03
C ALA A 106 -16.60 11.99 0.98
N TYR A 107 -16.85 10.67 1.03
CA TYR A 107 -16.14 9.75 1.92
C TYR A 107 -14.75 9.35 1.39
N PHE A 108 -14.54 9.41 0.07
CA PHE A 108 -13.33 8.97 -0.61
C PHE A 108 -12.02 9.44 0.04
N PRO A 109 -11.79 10.76 0.29
CA PRO A 109 -10.52 11.25 0.84
C PRO A 109 -10.22 10.78 2.28
N PHE A 110 -11.25 10.37 3.03
CA PHE A 110 -11.12 9.92 4.41
C PHE A 110 -11.07 8.39 4.54
N SER A 111 -11.00 7.68 3.41
CA SER A 111 -11.13 6.23 3.36
C SER A 111 -9.85 5.53 2.93
N LYS A 112 -9.80 4.21 3.14
CA LYS A 112 -8.72 3.35 2.62
C LYS A 112 -8.67 3.31 1.07
N MET A 113 -9.67 3.85 0.38
CA MET A 113 -9.72 3.91 -1.09
C MET A 113 -8.69 4.87 -1.69
N VAL A 114 -8.17 5.82 -0.91
CA VAL A 114 -7.09 6.74 -1.35
C VAL A 114 -5.81 5.98 -1.74
N HIS A 115 -5.67 4.73 -1.28
CA HIS A 115 -4.58 3.84 -1.70
C HIS A 115 -4.43 3.74 -3.23
N LEU A 116 -5.51 3.93 -4.01
CA LEU A 116 -5.47 3.95 -5.47
C LEU A 116 -4.43 4.94 -6.03
N GLY A 117 -4.25 6.09 -5.40
CA GLY A 117 -3.22 7.06 -5.80
C GLY A 117 -1.79 6.55 -5.57
N GLY A 118 -1.58 5.72 -4.55
CA GLY A 118 -0.26 5.16 -4.21
C GLY A 118 0.30 4.21 -5.27
N VAL A 119 -0.55 3.56 -6.07
CA VAL A 119 -0.13 2.70 -7.18
C VAL A 119 0.57 3.52 -8.29
N PHE A 120 0.12 4.74 -8.53
CA PHE A 120 0.73 5.63 -9.53
C PHE A 120 1.91 6.41 -8.95
N LEU A 121 1.84 6.80 -7.68
CA LEU A 121 2.86 7.58 -7.00
C LEU A 121 3.97 6.74 -6.35
N SER A 122 4.02 5.43 -6.60
CA SER A 122 5.03 4.54 -5.99
C SER A 122 6.46 4.95 -6.35
N PRO A 123 7.41 4.92 -5.39
CA PRO A 123 8.82 5.26 -5.66
C PRO A 123 9.45 4.43 -6.76
N THR A 124 9.08 3.15 -6.89
CA THR A 124 9.57 2.26 -7.94
C THR A 124 9.15 2.67 -9.37
N ARG A 125 8.14 3.53 -9.50
CA ARG A 125 7.68 4.06 -10.81
C ARG A 125 8.15 5.48 -11.08
N ASN A 126 8.36 6.29 -10.03
CA ASN A 126 8.67 7.72 -10.18
C ASN A 126 10.10 8.11 -9.83
N LEU A 127 10.86 7.26 -9.12
CA LEU A 127 12.26 7.52 -8.77
C LEU A 127 13.19 6.66 -9.62
N ALA A 128 14.34 7.24 -9.97
CA ALA A 128 15.42 6.51 -10.61
C ALA A 128 15.98 5.45 -9.65
N ASN A 129 16.19 4.23 -10.13
CA ASN A 129 16.83 3.16 -9.36
C ASN A 129 18.36 3.33 -9.34
N ASN A 130 18.84 4.39 -8.70
CA ASN A 130 20.26 4.75 -8.61
C ASN A 130 20.86 4.49 -7.22
N SER A 131 20.18 3.73 -6.35
CA SER A 131 20.62 3.48 -4.96
C SER A 131 22.01 2.82 -4.86
N ARG A 132 22.48 2.17 -5.93
CA ARG A 132 23.83 1.57 -6.03
C ARG A 132 24.86 2.47 -6.73
N MET A 133 24.43 3.52 -7.42
CA MET A 133 25.31 4.46 -8.13
C MET A 133 25.57 5.71 -7.30
N VAL A 134 24.61 6.10 -6.46
CA VAL A 134 24.68 7.31 -5.64
C VAL A 134 24.40 6.93 -4.20
N HIS A 135 25.33 7.27 -3.32
CA HIS A 135 25.10 7.22 -1.88
C HIS A 135 24.15 8.36 -1.50
N HIS A 136 23.01 8.04 -0.88
CA HIS A 136 22.02 9.01 -0.45
C HIS A 136 22.12 9.20 1.07
N PRO A 137 22.92 10.17 1.56
CA PRO A 137 23.03 10.43 2.99
C PRO A 137 21.71 11.01 3.52
N ASN A 138 21.27 10.52 4.67
CA ASN A 138 20.09 11.05 5.36
C ASN A 138 20.41 12.44 5.96
N PRO A 139 19.71 13.54 5.58
CA PRO A 139 19.95 14.87 6.14
C PRO A 139 19.67 14.98 7.64
N TRP A 140 18.91 14.04 8.18
CA TRP A 140 18.48 14.01 9.58
C TRP A 140 19.41 13.18 10.47
N ASN A 141 20.55 12.75 9.96
CA ASN A 141 21.49 11.97 10.74
C ASN A 141 22.21 12.90 11.75
N TYR A 142 22.01 12.66 13.03
CA TYR A 142 22.73 13.38 14.08
C TYR A 142 24.19 12.89 14.15
N PRO A 143 25.12 13.66 14.71
CA PRO A 143 26.48 13.17 14.92
C PRO A 143 26.45 12.00 15.91
N VAL A 144 26.43 10.77 15.38
CA VAL A 144 26.54 9.55 16.17
C VAL A 144 28.00 9.39 16.58
N LYS A 145 28.26 9.20 17.87
CA LYS A 145 29.59 8.78 18.33
C LYS A 145 29.84 7.39 17.79
N VAL A 146 30.69 7.27 16.79
CA VAL A 146 31.12 5.99 16.22
C VAL A 146 32.36 5.53 16.96
N HIS A 147 32.47 4.23 17.19
CA HIS A 147 33.71 3.60 17.63
C HIS A 147 34.57 3.39 16.39
N THR A 148 35.69 4.10 16.29
CA THR A 148 36.56 3.94 15.11
C THR A 148 37.24 2.57 15.14
N TYR A 149 37.72 2.12 13.99
CA TYR A 149 38.50 0.88 13.94
C TYR A 149 39.75 0.97 14.83
N GLU A 150 40.41 2.12 14.85
CA GLU A 150 41.59 2.38 15.70
C GLU A 150 41.25 2.23 17.19
N GLU A 151 40.13 2.83 17.65
CA GLU A 151 39.66 2.69 19.03
C GLU A 151 39.31 1.23 19.37
N TYR A 152 38.67 0.52 18.43
CA TYR A 152 38.31 -0.89 18.59
C TYR A 152 39.55 -1.80 18.67
N GLU A 153 40.51 -1.56 17.78
CA GLU A 153 41.77 -2.28 17.73
C GLU A 153 42.57 -2.07 19.00
N GLU A 154 42.58 -0.87 19.59
CA GLU A 154 43.28 -0.61 20.85
C GLU A 154 42.62 -1.30 22.05
N GLU A 155 41.29 -1.32 22.12
CA GLU A 155 40.56 -1.96 23.22
C GLU A 155 40.61 -3.50 23.16
N PHE A 156 40.60 -4.07 21.95
CA PHE A 156 40.42 -5.51 21.75
C PHE A 156 41.60 -6.22 21.09
N ARG A 157 42.75 -5.54 20.91
CA ARG A 157 43.95 -6.08 20.23
C ARG A 157 44.29 -7.50 20.65
N ASP A 158 44.46 -7.71 21.95
CA ASP A 158 44.91 -8.99 22.49
C ASP A 158 43.91 -10.11 22.20
N LYS A 159 42.61 -9.79 22.21
CA LYS A 159 41.53 -10.73 21.90
C LYS A 159 41.46 -11.02 20.41
N MET A 160 41.72 -10.03 19.56
CA MET A 160 41.77 -10.20 18.10
C MET A 160 42.93 -11.11 17.69
N ILE A 161 44.11 -10.92 18.28
CA ILE A 161 45.29 -11.76 18.06
C ILE A 161 45.02 -13.18 18.53
N ALA A 162 44.46 -13.35 19.73
CA ALA A 162 44.09 -14.66 20.26
C ALA A 162 43.05 -15.40 19.39
N ALA A 163 42.17 -14.64 18.71
CA ALA A 163 41.19 -15.16 17.77
C ALA A 163 41.71 -15.34 16.34
N GLY A 164 42.99 -15.04 16.08
CA GLY A 164 43.60 -15.14 14.75
C GLY A 164 43.08 -14.11 13.74
N ILE A 165 42.49 -13.02 14.23
CA ILE A 165 42.00 -11.91 13.39
C ILE A 165 43.20 -11.01 13.06
N PRO A 166 43.44 -10.67 11.79
CA PRO A 166 44.54 -9.80 11.40
C PRO A 166 44.37 -8.40 11.99
N VAL A 167 45.47 -7.83 12.48
CA VAL A 167 45.53 -6.54 13.20
C VAL A 167 46.55 -5.66 12.49
N GLU A 168 46.27 -4.37 12.31
CA GLU A 168 47.16 -3.43 11.63
C GLU A 168 48.36 -3.06 12.51
N LYS A 169 48.10 -2.79 13.80
CA LYS A 169 49.14 -2.55 14.81
C LYS A 169 49.55 -3.86 15.46
N GLN A 170 50.48 -4.58 14.84
CA GLN A 170 51.07 -5.78 15.46
C GLN A 170 51.75 -5.41 16.79
N PRO A 171 51.63 -6.24 17.83
CA PRO A 171 52.40 -6.04 19.05
C PRO A 171 53.88 -6.18 18.72
N GLU A 172 54.71 -5.28 19.25
CA GLU A 172 56.16 -5.45 19.17
C GLU A 172 56.50 -6.84 19.73
N SER A 173 57.27 -7.60 18.95
CA SER A 173 57.68 -8.96 19.29
C SER A 173 58.26 -8.97 20.71
N LYS A 174 57.61 -9.68 21.63
CA LYS A 174 58.25 -10.09 22.89
C LYS A 174 59.53 -10.84 22.51
N GLU A 175 60.68 -10.24 22.77
CA GLU A 175 61.98 -10.91 22.72
C GLU A 175 61.86 -12.24 23.47
N GLU A 176 62.20 -13.32 22.78
CA GLU A 176 62.27 -14.65 23.35
C GLU A 176 63.34 -14.65 24.46
N GLU A 177 62.92 -14.72 25.72
CA GLU A 177 63.79 -15.10 26.84
C GLU A 177 64.30 -16.53 26.57
N GLN A 178 65.53 -16.61 26.05
CA GLN A 178 66.30 -17.85 25.99
C GLN A 178 66.68 -18.27 27.42
N PRO A 179 66.45 -19.53 27.84
CA PRO A 179 66.98 -20.01 29.11
C PRO A 179 68.49 -20.22 28.97
N THR A 180 69.26 -19.49 29.79
CA THR A 180 70.68 -19.75 30.04
C THR A 180 70.88 -21.16 30.61
N GLU A 181 71.54 -22.04 29.84
CA GLU A 181 72.12 -23.29 30.34
C GLU A 181 73.34 -22.97 31.24
N GLU A 182 73.21 -23.20 32.55
CA GLU A 182 74.34 -23.32 33.47
C GLU A 182 75.10 -24.62 33.16
N SER A 183 76.34 -24.49 32.70
CA SER A 183 77.30 -25.60 32.65
C SER A 183 78.00 -25.72 34.01
N GLU A 184 77.51 -26.62 34.86
CA GLU A 184 78.28 -27.14 35.99
C GLU A 184 79.39 -28.07 35.46
N GLY A 185 80.64 -27.61 35.55
CA GLY A 185 81.79 -28.49 35.55
C GLY A 185 82.06 -29.00 36.98
N LYS A 186 82.23 -30.32 37.14
CA LYS A 186 83.18 -30.93 38.09
C LYS A 186 83.31 -32.45 37.89
N GLU A 187 84.58 -32.83 37.73
CA GLU A 187 85.25 -34.13 37.95
C GLU A 187 85.06 -35.28 36.94
#